data_AF-A0A0L0VQQ2-F1
#
_entry.id   AF-A0A0L0VQQ2-F1
#
_cell.length_a   1.000
_cell.length_b   1.000
_cell.length_c   1.000
_cell.angle_alpha   90.00
_cell.angle_beta   90.00
_cell.angle_gamma   90.00
#
_symmetry.space_group_name_H-M   'P 1'
#
loop_
_entity.id
_entity.type
_entity.pdbx_description
1 polymer ?
#
loop_
_entity_poly.entity_id
_entity_poly.type
_entity_poly.pdbx_seq_one_letter_code
_entity_poly.pdbx_strand_id
1 'polypeptide(L)'
;MGDGTPFLNQIGRQIVEVSNDGQHNPITLPNPWREKAKGKIIRHVPITLYADDTSGNQSKRWNKHISYYFTLSGIPPVLANMEYNIHFISTSNVAGPLELAESIVNQLNELATEGSFAYDFTLQEEVLFMTVPLCFLADSPMAAEITNTPIPGNCNNPCRICKLRAVEASDRRGIIYIQKFFGIPELPDPRMWSDTVSRTKNSWNVLLTKTKKAYEDHLTEGGLTDKLQEQLIEQKSIPHERKRIQILEKNEPTRLANPIPNLKGFDGCLDTPVEILHVLSLGIVKYLVRDFMAKLSADQLRQMEARLYSFNTDALHIPAIQAKYMIDHYKSFLGKDFRTIVQLAPFVFFPFMNQAQIDVWIPLCFICSMAFQTHIRDMDAYLEELEFYIKIFMYNIVQMTAQWSNKPKFHMLLHLPASIKRYGPACLFATEKFESFNGVVRNASIHSNRGSPGRDIAITFSNYQVERLLLSGAYLYDKSAQQYIQPSCQVTDVFSRNPHIQQAMGYNEASLHQPNYPIVKDARVAEGNIELVPDEIRKMYPNQLVRQVASLKLNDKESIKKGSFILVSLPSSNMNLTKFTEPNFHL
;
A
#
# COMPACT_ATOMS: atom_id res chain seq x y z
N MET A 1 30.02 24.29 -40.30
CA MET A 1 30.79 25.15 -39.38
C MET A 1 32.07 24.39 -39.04
N GLY A 2 33.26 24.96 -39.23
CA GLY A 2 34.53 24.21 -39.30
C GLY A 2 35.74 24.90 -38.66
N ASP A 3 35.51 25.78 -37.68
CA ASP A 3 36.55 26.52 -36.94
C ASP A 3 37.12 25.74 -35.74
N GLY A 4 36.60 24.55 -35.43
CA GLY A 4 37.06 23.71 -34.33
C GLY A 4 36.58 24.15 -32.94
N THR A 5 35.79 25.23 -32.84
CA THR A 5 35.24 25.69 -31.55
C THR A 5 34.19 24.69 -31.05
N PRO A 6 34.27 24.22 -29.78
CA PRO A 6 33.26 23.32 -29.22
C PRO A 6 31.87 23.95 -29.32
N PHE A 7 30.89 23.19 -29.82
CA PHE A 7 29.51 23.64 -30.06
C PHE A 7 28.89 24.37 -28.85
N LEU A 8 29.11 23.86 -27.63
CA LEU A 8 28.61 24.47 -26.40
C LEU A 8 29.13 25.89 -26.15
N ASN A 9 30.35 26.20 -26.59
CA ASN A 9 30.93 27.53 -26.44
C ASN A 9 30.36 28.51 -27.49
N GLN A 10 30.01 28.03 -28.69
CA GLN A 10 29.37 28.85 -29.72
C GLN A 10 27.95 29.30 -29.35
N ILE A 11 27.21 28.47 -28.60
CA ILE A 11 25.86 28.80 -28.13
C ILE A 11 25.84 29.47 -26.74
N GLY A 12 26.99 29.93 -26.22
CA GLY A 12 27.06 30.55 -24.89
C GLY A 12 26.60 29.63 -23.76
N ARG A 13 26.66 28.31 -23.97
CA ARG A 13 26.16 27.26 -23.06
C ARG A 13 24.69 27.42 -22.67
N GLN A 14 23.87 27.97 -23.56
CA GLN A 14 22.43 28.06 -23.37
C GLN A 14 21.70 27.53 -24.60
N ILE A 15 20.63 26.80 -24.36
CA ILE A 15 19.60 26.50 -25.36
C ILE A 15 18.27 27.01 -24.83
N VAL A 16 17.33 27.31 -25.71
CA VAL A 16 16.00 27.80 -25.30
C VAL A 16 14.98 26.75 -25.68
N GLU A 17 14.28 26.22 -24.68
CA GLU A 17 13.07 25.44 -24.92
C GLU A 17 11.94 26.42 -25.24
N VAL A 18 11.27 26.18 -26.37
CA VAL A 18 10.09 26.94 -26.77
C VAL A 18 8.90 26.02 -26.55
N SER A 19 8.06 26.33 -25.57
CA SER A 19 6.86 25.57 -25.27
C SER A 19 5.76 25.81 -26.32
N ASN A 20 4.75 24.93 -26.37
CA ASN A 20 3.65 25.04 -27.32
C ASN A 20 2.79 26.31 -27.15
N ASP A 21 2.84 26.95 -25.98
CA ASP A 21 2.23 28.25 -25.68
C ASP A 21 3.17 29.45 -25.94
N GLY A 22 4.35 29.21 -26.52
CA GLY A 22 5.31 30.25 -26.91
C GLY A 22 6.18 30.80 -25.78
N GLN A 23 6.23 30.16 -24.61
CA GLN A 23 7.17 30.55 -23.56
C GLN A 23 8.58 30.07 -23.90
N HIS A 24 9.56 30.91 -23.59
CA HIS A 24 10.97 30.64 -23.81
C HIS A 24 11.64 30.33 -22.46
N ASN A 25 11.99 29.06 -22.24
CA ASN A 25 12.68 28.61 -21.03
C ASN A 25 14.17 28.39 -21.35
N PRO A 26 15.08 29.24 -20.83
CA PRO A 26 16.51 29.04 -21.02
C PRO A 26 16.97 27.81 -20.24
N ILE A 27 17.67 26.89 -20.91
CA ILE A 27 18.29 25.71 -20.34
C ILE A 27 19.81 25.91 -20.38
N THR A 28 20.41 25.97 -19.19
CA THR A 28 21.86 26.04 -19.03
C THR A 28 22.52 24.70 -19.36
N LEU A 29 23.61 24.74 -20.10
CA LEU A 29 24.42 23.57 -20.46
C LEU A 29 25.79 23.57 -19.74
N PRO A 30 26.27 22.39 -19.30
CA PRO A 30 25.62 21.09 -19.39
C PRO A 30 24.45 21.04 -18.39
N ASN A 31 23.52 20.10 -18.60
CA ASN A 31 22.54 19.82 -17.57
C ASN A 31 23.28 19.58 -16.23
N PRO A 32 22.90 20.22 -15.10
CA PRO A 32 23.58 20.08 -13.81
C PRO A 32 23.79 18.61 -13.37
N TRP A 33 22.89 17.70 -13.76
CA TRP A 33 23.03 16.29 -13.48
C TRP A 33 24.22 15.63 -14.20
N ARG A 34 24.63 16.13 -15.37
CA ARG A 34 25.84 15.64 -16.06
C ARG A 34 27.10 15.96 -15.25
N GLU A 35 27.15 17.14 -14.63
CA GLU A 35 28.25 17.54 -13.77
C GLU A 35 28.29 16.68 -12.51
N LYS A 36 27.14 16.50 -11.85
CA LYS A 36 27.00 15.65 -10.65
C LYS A 36 27.38 14.20 -10.91
N ALA A 37 26.95 13.65 -12.05
CA ALA A 37 27.23 12.27 -12.43
C ALA A 37 28.69 12.01 -12.83
N LYS A 38 29.48 13.05 -13.15
CA LYS A 38 30.90 12.91 -13.53
C LYS A 38 31.13 11.87 -14.63
N GLY A 39 30.24 11.84 -15.62
CA GLY A 39 30.27 10.88 -16.72
C GLY A 39 29.75 9.47 -16.40
N LYS A 40 29.25 9.21 -15.18
CA LYS A 40 28.60 7.96 -14.81
C LYS A 40 27.13 7.91 -15.25
N ILE A 41 26.59 6.70 -15.36
CA ILE A 41 25.15 6.49 -15.57
C ILE A 41 24.37 6.98 -14.35
N ILE A 42 23.22 7.59 -14.59
CA ILE A 42 22.28 7.98 -13.54
C ILE A 42 21.21 6.89 -13.38
N ARG A 43 21.03 6.39 -12.15
CA ARG A 43 19.98 5.42 -11.80
C ARG A 43 18.90 6.08 -10.96
N HIS A 44 17.66 6.03 -11.43
CA HIS A 44 16.50 6.45 -10.64
C HIS A 44 15.99 5.26 -9.83
N VAL A 45 15.97 5.42 -8.51
CA VAL A 45 15.58 4.38 -7.55
C VAL A 45 14.41 4.91 -6.70
N PRO A 46 13.19 4.98 -7.26
CA PRO A 46 12.03 5.48 -6.53
C PRO A 46 11.69 4.54 -5.36
N ILE A 47 11.15 5.09 -4.28
CA ILE A 47 10.78 4.33 -3.08
C ILE A 47 9.32 4.53 -2.70
N THR A 48 8.74 3.53 -2.04
CA THR A 48 7.47 3.67 -1.33
C THR A 48 7.78 3.82 0.14
N LEU A 49 7.46 4.99 0.72
CA LEU A 49 7.62 5.25 2.14
C LEU A 49 6.43 4.72 2.93
N TYR A 50 6.69 4.32 4.17
CA TYR A 50 5.67 3.95 5.12
C TYR A 50 6.05 4.39 6.52
N ALA A 51 5.06 4.83 7.29
CA ALA A 51 5.19 5.03 8.71
C ALA A 51 3.96 4.50 9.45
N ASP A 52 4.19 3.96 10.65
CA ASP A 52 3.12 3.44 11.51
C ASP A 52 3.56 3.40 12.97
N ASP A 53 2.57 3.30 13.87
CA ASP A 53 2.81 3.06 15.27
C ASP A 53 2.78 1.57 15.64
N THR A 54 3.90 1.09 16.16
CA THR A 54 4.07 -0.29 16.60
C THR A 54 4.23 -0.35 18.10
N SER A 55 3.52 -1.25 18.77
CA SER A 55 3.83 -1.56 20.16
C SER A 55 5.10 -2.41 20.25
N GLY A 56 6.06 -1.94 21.05
CA GLY A 56 7.28 -2.67 21.40
C GLY A 56 7.07 -3.79 22.44
N ASN A 57 5.84 -4.01 22.89
CA ASN A 57 5.47 -5.09 23.80
C ASN A 57 4.61 -6.13 23.08
N GLN A 58 4.48 -7.33 23.68
CA GLN A 58 3.49 -8.32 23.24
C GLN A 58 2.04 -7.79 23.36
N SER A 59 1.78 -6.83 24.27
CA SER A 59 0.49 -6.17 24.42
C SER A 59 0.48 -4.78 23.76
N LYS A 60 -0.57 -4.49 22.97
CA LYS A 60 -0.69 -3.28 22.12
C LYS A 60 -0.72 -1.93 22.86
N ARG A 61 -0.73 -1.89 24.20
CA ARG A 61 -1.02 -0.66 24.97
C ARG A 61 0.20 0.12 25.45
N TRP A 62 1.36 -0.51 25.57
CA TRP A 62 2.52 0.10 26.20
C TRP A 62 3.72 0.09 25.26
N ASN A 63 4.64 1.04 25.46
CA ASN A 63 5.88 1.17 24.68
C ASN A 63 5.63 1.38 23.17
N LYS A 64 4.83 2.39 22.83
CA LYS A 64 4.55 2.79 21.45
C LYS A 64 5.84 3.30 20.80
N HIS A 65 6.15 2.75 19.64
CA HIS A 65 7.21 3.20 18.75
C HIS A 65 6.60 3.72 17.47
N ILE A 66 7.14 4.81 16.95
CA ILE A 66 6.90 5.22 15.57
C ILE A 66 8.06 4.71 14.74
N SER A 67 7.78 4.04 13.63
CA SER A 67 8.80 3.51 12.74
C SER A 67 8.58 3.98 11.31
N TYR A 68 9.69 4.21 10.60
CA TYR A 68 9.72 4.48 9.17
C TYR A 68 10.39 3.33 8.43
N TYR A 69 9.76 2.89 7.35
CA TYR A 69 10.30 1.91 6.42
C TYR A 69 10.20 2.42 4.99
N PHE A 70 10.92 1.76 4.09
CA PHE A 70 10.66 1.86 2.66
C PHE A 70 10.78 0.53 1.96
N THR A 71 10.21 0.45 0.76
CA THR A 71 10.55 -0.59 -0.22
C THR A 71 10.86 0.09 -1.55
N LEU A 72 11.60 -0.59 -2.42
CA LEU A 72 11.86 -0.09 -3.77
C LEU A 72 10.56 -0.12 -4.57
N SER A 73 10.20 1.01 -5.16
CA SER A 73 9.04 1.11 -6.04
C SER A 73 9.32 0.38 -7.36
N GLY A 74 8.32 -0.32 -7.89
CA GLY A 74 8.41 -1.00 -9.19
C GLY A 74 9.01 -2.40 -9.16
N ILE A 75 9.44 -2.92 -8.00
CA ILE A 75 9.78 -4.35 -7.90
C ILE A 75 8.50 -5.21 -8.05
N PRO A 76 8.60 -6.40 -8.69
CA PRO A 76 7.46 -7.30 -8.84
C PRO A 76 6.73 -7.57 -7.53
N PRO A 77 5.38 -7.68 -7.50
CA PRO A 77 4.62 -7.90 -6.26
C PRO A 77 5.10 -9.09 -5.43
N VAL A 78 5.53 -10.17 -6.09
CA VAL A 78 6.08 -11.35 -5.42
C VAL A 78 7.31 -11.01 -4.58
N LEU A 79 8.17 -10.09 -5.04
CA LEU A 79 9.33 -9.59 -4.30
C LEU A 79 8.91 -8.51 -3.29
N ALA A 80 8.04 -7.59 -3.69
CA ALA A 80 7.58 -6.50 -2.83
C ALA A 80 6.88 -6.98 -1.54
N ASN A 81 6.28 -8.17 -1.58
CA ASN A 81 5.57 -8.78 -0.45
C ASN A 81 6.49 -9.61 0.47
N MET A 82 7.77 -9.76 0.14
CA MET A 82 8.76 -10.40 1.01
C MET A 82 9.31 -9.37 2.00
N GLU A 83 9.35 -9.73 3.28
CA GLU A 83 9.98 -8.91 4.33
C GLU A 83 11.43 -8.56 3.99
N TYR A 84 12.12 -9.44 3.26
CA TYR A 84 13.46 -9.20 2.74
C TYR A 84 13.59 -7.88 1.94
N ASN A 85 12.53 -7.43 1.26
CA ASN A 85 12.55 -6.21 0.45
C ASN A 85 11.96 -4.98 1.16
N ILE A 86 11.75 -5.06 2.47
CA ILE A 86 11.38 -3.94 3.33
C ILE A 86 12.63 -3.48 4.08
N HIS A 87 12.89 -2.18 4.03
CA HIS A 87 14.09 -1.57 4.56
C HIS A 87 13.74 -0.64 5.71
N PHE A 88 14.36 -0.87 6.86
CA PHE A 88 14.24 -0.03 8.04
C PHE A 88 14.98 1.30 7.85
N ILE A 89 14.34 2.42 8.22
CA ILE A 89 14.97 3.75 8.23
C ILE A 89 15.26 4.18 9.67
N SER A 90 14.23 4.28 10.49
CA SER A 90 14.34 4.81 11.84
C SER A 90 13.15 4.37 12.71
N THR A 91 13.35 4.40 14.03
CA THR A 91 12.28 4.19 15.01
C THR A 91 12.53 5.02 16.25
N SER A 92 11.46 5.42 16.94
CA SER A 92 11.56 6.08 18.24
C SER A 92 10.33 5.83 19.10
N ASN A 93 10.58 5.66 20.40
CA ASN A 93 9.56 5.60 21.44
C ASN A 93 9.35 6.94 22.18
N VAL A 94 10.08 7.99 21.76
CA VAL A 94 10.03 9.33 22.39
C VAL A 94 9.76 10.46 21.40
N ALA A 95 9.99 10.23 20.10
CA ALA A 95 9.78 11.22 19.05
C ALA A 95 8.53 10.87 18.22
N GLY A 96 7.80 11.89 17.79
CA GLY A 96 6.65 11.75 16.89
C GLY A 96 7.05 11.43 15.44
N PRO A 97 6.08 11.09 14.57
CA PRO A 97 6.36 10.78 13.17
C PRO A 97 6.95 11.98 12.41
N LEU A 98 6.54 13.20 12.73
CA LEU A 98 7.04 14.42 12.06
C LEU A 98 8.44 14.82 12.52
N GLU A 99 8.81 14.54 13.77
CA GLU A 99 10.19 14.74 14.27
C GLU A 99 11.16 13.76 13.60
N LEU A 100 10.75 12.49 13.45
CA LEU A 100 11.53 11.50 12.70
C LEU A 100 11.63 11.85 11.20
N ALA A 101 10.56 12.38 10.62
CA ALA A 101 10.52 12.78 9.22
C ALA A 101 11.55 13.85 8.87
N GLU A 102 11.95 14.73 9.81
CA GLU A 102 12.86 15.84 9.54
C GLU A 102 14.16 15.37 8.89
N SER A 103 14.83 14.40 9.51
CA SER A 103 16.10 13.87 8.99
C SER A 103 15.91 13.08 7.70
N ILE A 104 14.79 12.37 7.58
CA ILE A 104 14.43 11.58 6.38
C ILE A 104 14.21 12.51 5.19
N VAL A 105 13.45 13.59 5.37
CA VAL A 105 13.20 14.60 4.32
C VAL A 105 14.50 15.25 3.89
N ASN A 106 15.39 15.60 4.82
CA ASN A 106 16.69 16.19 4.48
C ASN A 106 17.54 15.26 3.62
N GLN A 107 17.66 13.98 4.01
CA GLN A 107 18.42 12.98 3.24
C GLN A 107 17.79 12.67 1.89
N LEU A 108 16.46 12.54 1.83
CA LEU A 108 15.76 12.32 0.55
C LEU A 108 15.90 13.53 -0.38
N ASN A 109 15.88 14.74 0.15
CA ASN A 109 16.11 15.95 -0.64
C ASN A 109 17.54 16.02 -1.18
N GLU A 110 18.53 15.61 -0.39
CA GLU A 110 19.92 15.48 -0.84
C GLU A 110 20.02 14.43 -1.95
N LEU A 111 19.45 13.24 -1.77
CA LEU A 111 19.45 12.20 -2.80
C LEU A 111 18.67 12.61 -4.06
N ALA A 112 17.60 13.41 -3.92
CA ALA A 112 16.79 13.88 -5.03
C ALA A 112 17.44 15.02 -5.82
N THR A 113 18.37 15.78 -5.22
CA THR A 113 19.04 16.89 -5.92
C THR A 113 20.51 16.68 -6.20
N GLU A 114 21.24 16.01 -5.31
CA GLU A 114 22.67 15.73 -5.46
C GLU A 114 22.94 14.30 -5.95
N GLY A 115 22.06 13.35 -5.58
CA GLY A 115 22.30 11.93 -5.80
C GLY A 115 23.40 11.38 -4.88
N SER A 116 23.73 10.12 -5.03
CA SER A 116 24.84 9.47 -4.33
C SER A 116 25.46 8.39 -5.22
N PHE A 117 26.74 8.10 -5.04
CA PHE A 117 27.42 7.06 -5.81
C PHE A 117 27.16 5.69 -5.19
N ALA A 118 26.88 4.70 -6.03
CA ALA A 118 26.76 3.30 -5.66
C ALA A 118 27.31 2.42 -6.78
N TYR A 119 27.62 1.16 -6.45
CA TYR A 119 28.05 0.19 -7.45
C TYR A 119 26.84 -0.54 -8.04
N ASP A 120 26.68 -0.50 -9.36
CA ASP A 120 25.63 -1.23 -10.07
C ASP A 120 26.13 -2.65 -10.40
N PHE A 121 25.52 -3.64 -9.76
CA PHE A 121 25.86 -5.05 -9.97
C PHE A 121 25.69 -5.50 -11.43
N THR A 122 24.72 -4.98 -12.16
CA THR A 122 24.44 -5.42 -13.53
C THR A 122 25.44 -4.80 -14.51
N LEU A 123 25.77 -3.52 -14.30
CA LEU A 123 26.70 -2.80 -15.17
C LEU A 123 28.17 -3.02 -14.78
N GLN A 124 28.43 -3.53 -13.58
CA GLN A 124 29.79 -3.71 -13.03
C GLN A 124 30.59 -2.39 -13.00
N GLU A 125 29.90 -1.27 -12.74
CA GLU A 125 30.50 0.05 -12.62
C GLU A 125 29.83 0.90 -11.55
N GLU A 126 30.52 1.95 -11.12
CA GLU A 126 29.95 2.96 -10.26
C GLU A 126 28.95 3.85 -11.03
N VAL A 127 27.77 4.03 -10.45
CA VAL A 127 26.67 4.84 -10.97
C VAL A 127 26.33 5.95 -9.97
N LEU A 128 25.78 7.05 -10.47
CA LEU A 128 25.10 8.03 -9.61
C LEU A 128 23.64 7.59 -9.46
N PHE A 129 23.22 7.17 -8.27
CA PHE A 129 21.80 6.91 -8.02
C PHE A 129 21.12 8.13 -7.38
N MET A 130 19.85 8.29 -7.68
CA MET A 130 18.97 9.27 -7.04
C MET A 130 17.66 8.61 -6.65
N THR A 131 17.00 9.12 -5.61
CA THR A 131 15.73 8.59 -5.14
C THR A 131 14.73 9.71 -4.87
N VAL A 132 13.47 9.40 -5.11
CA VAL A 132 12.31 10.21 -4.73
C VAL A 132 11.23 9.26 -4.18
N PRO A 133 10.43 9.69 -3.20
CA PRO A 133 9.28 8.91 -2.77
C PRO A 133 8.20 8.95 -3.84
N LEU A 134 7.86 7.78 -4.39
CA LEU A 134 6.77 7.63 -5.36
C LEU A 134 5.40 7.78 -4.69
N CYS A 135 5.28 7.29 -3.45
CA CYS A 135 4.12 7.49 -2.60
C CYS A 135 4.47 7.26 -1.13
N PHE A 136 3.58 7.74 -0.26
CA PHE A 136 3.61 7.50 1.17
C PHE A 136 2.37 6.68 1.57
N LEU A 137 2.59 5.48 2.11
CA LEU A 137 1.55 4.60 2.59
C LEU A 137 1.44 4.70 4.11
N ALA A 138 0.22 4.80 4.60
CA ALA A 138 -0.06 4.77 6.03
C ALA A 138 -1.55 4.50 6.27
N ASP A 139 -1.89 4.25 7.53
CA ASP A 139 -3.28 4.28 7.96
C ASP A 139 -3.88 5.70 7.85
N SER A 140 -5.20 5.84 8.04
CA SER A 140 -5.85 7.14 7.82
C SER A 140 -5.39 8.26 8.77
N PRO A 141 -5.23 8.01 10.10
CA PRO A 141 -4.63 8.98 11.02
C PRO A 141 -3.20 9.40 10.63
N MET A 142 -2.31 8.46 10.35
CA MET A 142 -0.92 8.76 10.02
C MET A 142 -0.82 9.51 8.69
N ALA A 143 -1.58 9.09 7.67
CA ALA A 143 -1.65 9.82 6.41
C ALA A 143 -2.13 11.27 6.63
N ALA A 144 -3.10 11.49 7.52
CA ALA A 144 -3.60 12.82 7.83
C ALA A 144 -2.53 13.72 8.49
N GLU A 145 -1.75 13.16 9.41
CA GLU A 145 -0.63 13.86 10.07
C GLU A 145 0.47 14.23 9.07
N ILE A 146 0.84 13.31 8.17
CA ILE A 146 1.85 13.53 7.13
C ILE A 146 1.44 14.62 6.13
N THR A 147 0.14 14.69 5.78
CA THR A 147 -0.37 15.65 4.80
C THR A 147 -0.91 16.95 5.40
N ASN A 148 -0.71 17.20 6.70
CA ASN A 148 -1.25 18.37 7.41
C ASN A 148 -2.78 18.52 7.30
N THR A 149 -3.50 17.40 7.34
CA THR A 149 -4.96 17.39 7.29
C THR A 149 -5.56 16.88 8.60
N PRO A 150 -6.78 17.31 8.97
CA PRO A 150 -7.41 16.83 10.19
C PRO A 150 -7.71 15.34 10.15
N ILE A 151 -7.55 14.65 11.28
CA ILE A 151 -7.90 13.24 11.40
C ILE A 151 -9.39 13.07 11.00
N PRO A 152 -9.72 12.21 10.01
CA PRO A 152 -11.01 12.29 9.32
C PRO A 152 -12.26 12.11 10.19
N GLY A 153 -12.20 11.31 11.26
CA GLY A 153 -13.39 10.75 11.92
C GLY A 153 -14.43 11.75 12.43
N ASN A 154 -14.02 12.92 12.92
CA ASN A 154 -14.92 13.93 13.52
C ASN A 154 -14.64 15.36 13.05
N CYS A 155 -13.86 15.54 11.99
CA CYS A 155 -13.49 16.86 11.51
C CYS A 155 -14.43 17.40 10.43
N ASN A 156 -14.37 18.72 10.23
CA ASN A 156 -15.13 19.40 9.19
C ASN A 156 -14.47 19.31 7.80
N ASN A 157 -13.21 18.84 7.73
CA ASN A 157 -12.43 18.70 6.50
C ASN A 157 -11.82 17.29 6.42
N PRO A 158 -12.63 16.24 6.19
CA PRO A 158 -12.19 14.85 6.40
C PRO A 158 -11.41 14.24 5.24
N CYS A 159 -11.32 14.92 4.09
CA CYS A 159 -10.63 14.41 2.91
C CYS A 159 -9.28 15.10 2.72
N ARG A 160 -8.22 14.32 2.53
CA ARG A 160 -6.88 14.80 2.20
C ARG A 160 -6.63 15.05 0.71
N ILE A 161 -7.52 14.55 -0.14
CA ILE A 161 -7.40 14.62 -1.61
C ILE A 161 -8.24 15.77 -2.18
N CYS A 162 -9.42 16.04 -1.62
CA CYS A 162 -10.33 17.09 -2.11
C CYS A 162 -10.82 18.01 -0.98
N LYS A 163 -11.47 19.12 -1.38
CA LYS A 163 -11.96 20.18 -0.48
C LYS A 163 -13.35 19.86 0.10
N LEU A 164 -13.64 18.59 0.42
CA LEU A 164 -14.84 18.24 1.17
C LEU A 164 -14.83 18.97 2.52
N ARG A 165 -15.82 19.84 2.73
CA ARG A 165 -15.88 20.74 3.89
C ARG A 165 -17.32 20.91 4.40
N ALA A 166 -17.45 20.91 5.72
CA ALA A 166 -18.58 21.51 6.45
C ALA A 166 -18.12 22.82 7.10
N VAL A 167 -18.97 23.84 7.16
CA VAL A 167 -18.62 25.09 7.88
C VAL A 167 -18.72 24.82 9.37
N GLU A 168 -19.89 24.39 9.81
CA GLU A 168 -20.17 23.98 11.17
C GLU A 168 -20.37 22.46 11.29
N ALA A 169 -20.17 21.92 12.49
CA ALA A 169 -20.35 20.49 12.74
C ALA A 169 -21.79 20.00 12.43
N SER A 170 -22.79 20.88 12.57
CA SER A 170 -24.20 20.65 12.23
C SER A 170 -24.43 20.48 10.74
N ASP A 171 -23.65 21.15 9.90
CA ASP A 171 -23.84 21.17 8.44
C ASP A 171 -23.54 19.82 7.80
N ARG A 172 -22.81 18.94 8.51
CA ARG A 172 -22.57 17.55 8.08
C ARG A 172 -23.84 16.73 7.90
N ARG A 173 -24.96 17.19 8.48
CA ARG A 173 -26.29 16.58 8.32
C ARG A 173 -27.10 17.22 7.20
N GLY A 174 -26.63 18.35 6.65
CA GLY A 174 -27.30 19.08 5.58
C GLY A 174 -27.14 18.41 4.22
N ILE A 175 -28.14 18.59 3.35
CA ILE A 175 -28.17 17.96 2.02
C ILE A 175 -26.97 18.33 1.15
N ILE A 176 -26.49 19.58 1.23
CA ILE A 176 -25.34 20.07 0.46
C ILE A 176 -24.07 19.29 0.83
N TYR A 177 -23.84 19.08 2.13
CA TYR A 177 -22.68 18.30 2.58
C TYR A 177 -22.82 16.84 2.18
N ILE A 178 -23.99 16.24 2.35
CA ILE A 178 -24.26 14.85 1.98
C ILE A 178 -24.01 14.64 0.48
N GLN A 179 -24.53 15.51 -0.38
CA GLN A 179 -24.30 15.48 -1.82
C GLN A 179 -22.80 15.49 -2.14
N LYS A 180 -22.05 16.45 -1.59
CA LYS A 180 -20.59 16.54 -1.77
C LYS A 180 -19.84 15.33 -1.20
N PHE A 181 -20.27 14.81 -0.06
CA PHE A 181 -19.67 13.63 0.58
C PHE A 181 -19.77 12.39 -0.32
N PHE A 182 -20.91 12.20 -0.99
CA PHE A 182 -21.12 11.06 -1.88
C PHE A 182 -20.74 11.35 -3.34
N GLY A 183 -20.17 12.53 -3.64
CA GLY A 183 -19.71 12.90 -4.98
C GLY A 183 -20.84 13.19 -5.97
N ILE A 184 -21.93 13.82 -5.50
CA ILE A 184 -23.14 14.11 -6.28
C ILE A 184 -23.30 15.64 -6.46
N PRO A 185 -23.46 16.16 -7.69
CA PRO A 185 -23.31 15.45 -8.97
C PRO A 185 -21.83 15.10 -9.28
N GLU A 186 -20.91 15.81 -8.65
CA GLU A 186 -19.47 15.66 -8.86
C GLU A 186 -18.72 15.69 -7.52
N LEU A 187 -17.48 15.22 -7.54
CA LEU A 187 -16.58 15.33 -6.39
C LEU A 187 -16.25 16.80 -6.09
N PRO A 188 -15.98 17.15 -4.82
CA PRO A 188 -15.44 18.46 -4.48
C PRO A 188 -14.11 18.72 -5.19
N ASP A 189 -13.79 19.99 -5.42
CA ASP A 189 -12.54 20.40 -6.04
C ASP A 189 -11.32 19.74 -5.39
N PRO A 190 -10.31 19.34 -6.18
CA PRO A 190 -9.08 18.79 -5.63
C PRO A 190 -8.38 19.80 -4.72
N ARG A 191 -7.70 19.28 -3.69
CA ARG A 191 -6.74 20.07 -2.92
C ARG A 191 -5.48 20.27 -3.77
N MET A 192 -4.83 21.41 -3.56
CA MET A 192 -3.55 21.71 -4.18
C MET A 192 -2.46 21.60 -3.11
N TRP A 193 -1.47 20.75 -3.34
CA TRP A 193 -0.38 20.60 -2.38
C TRP A 193 0.43 21.88 -2.21
N SER A 194 0.58 22.68 -3.27
CA SER A 194 1.22 24.00 -3.20
C SER A 194 0.56 24.97 -2.21
N ASP A 195 -0.77 24.96 -2.11
CA ASP A 195 -1.51 25.75 -1.10
C ASP A 195 -1.24 25.22 0.31
N THR A 196 -1.21 23.89 0.48
CA THR A 196 -0.85 23.25 1.76
C THR A 196 0.55 23.65 2.20
N VAL A 197 1.53 23.55 1.30
CA VAL A 197 2.92 23.96 1.54
C VAL A 197 3.01 25.43 1.93
N SER A 198 2.37 26.32 1.16
CA SER A 198 2.39 27.76 1.42
C SER A 198 1.78 28.12 2.78
N ARG A 199 0.58 27.57 3.07
CA ARG A 199 -0.12 27.82 4.33
C ARG A 199 0.64 27.30 5.54
N THR A 200 1.18 26.08 5.47
CA THR A 200 2.00 25.51 6.56
C THR A 200 3.27 26.32 6.79
N LYS A 201 3.97 26.75 5.75
CA LYS A 201 5.19 27.55 5.91
C LYS A 201 4.92 28.91 6.55
N ASN A 202 3.76 29.50 6.26
CA ASN A 202 3.39 30.80 6.82
C ASN A 202 2.71 30.73 8.20
N SER A 203 2.16 29.58 8.60
CA SER A 203 1.31 29.47 9.80
C SER A 203 2.04 29.90 11.08
N TRP A 204 3.30 29.49 11.28
CA TRP A 204 4.05 29.89 12.46
C TRP A 204 4.34 31.39 12.50
N ASN A 205 4.58 32.02 11.34
CA ASN A 205 4.74 33.46 11.25
C ASN A 205 3.44 34.20 11.63
N VAL A 206 2.28 33.68 11.21
CA VAL A 206 0.97 34.19 11.63
C VAL A 206 0.81 34.12 13.15
N LEU A 207 1.25 33.02 13.79
CA LEU A 207 1.24 32.88 15.24
C LEU A 207 2.12 33.95 15.93
N LEU A 208 3.33 34.20 15.41
CA LEU A 208 4.28 35.15 16.00
C LEU A 208 3.86 36.61 15.84
N THR A 209 3.25 36.96 14.71
CA THR A 209 2.93 38.35 14.34
C THR A 209 1.50 38.76 14.70
N LYS A 210 0.59 37.80 14.88
CA LYS A 210 -0.82 38.06 15.19
C LYS A 210 -1.23 37.41 16.51
N THR A 211 -2.10 36.40 16.47
CA THR A 211 -2.67 35.74 17.65
C THR A 211 -2.75 34.24 17.40
N LYS A 212 -2.88 33.44 18.48
CA LYS A 212 -3.16 32.00 18.38
C LYS A 212 -4.43 31.72 17.56
N LYS A 213 -5.47 32.54 17.73
CA LYS A 213 -6.72 32.41 16.97
C LYS A 213 -6.51 32.66 15.47
N ALA A 214 -5.72 33.67 15.09
CA ALA A 214 -5.40 33.93 13.70
C ALA A 214 -4.60 32.78 13.05
N TYR A 215 -3.71 32.12 13.81
CA TYR A 215 -3.02 30.90 13.37
C TYR A 215 -4.01 29.74 13.13
N GLU A 216 -4.91 29.49 14.08
CA GLU A 216 -5.94 28.45 13.97
C GLU A 216 -6.85 28.68 12.76
N ASP A 217 -7.31 29.92 12.55
CA ASP A 217 -8.17 30.30 11.43
C ASP A 217 -7.44 30.15 10.09
N HIS A 218 -6.18 30.59 10.00
CA HIS A 218 -5.35 30.48 8.79
C HIS A 218 -5.21 29.03 8.28
N LEU A 219 -5.01 28.07 9.19
CA LEU A 219 -4.96 26.65 8.83
C LEU A 219 -6.37 26.08 8.56
N THR A 220 -7.34 26.41 9.41
CA THR A 220 -8.72 25.89 9.31
C THR A 220 -9.41 26.32 8.01
N GLU A 221 -9.15 27.53 7.51
CA GLU A 221 -9.65 28.02 6.23
C GLU A 221 -9.16 27.15 5.05
N GLY A 222 -7.92 26.68 5.11
CA GLY A 222 -7.37 25.69 4.18
C GLY A 222 -7.83 24.25 4.46
N GLY A 223 -8.53 24.03 5.56
CA GLY A 223 -8.88 22.70 6.05
C GLY A 223 -7.65 21.88 6.48
N LEU A 224 -6.68 22.54 7.10
CA LEU A 224 -5.38 21.99 7.50
C LEU A 224 -5.22 21.99 9.03
N THR A 225 -4.25 21.22 9.50
CA THR A 225 -3.71 21.20 10.88
C THR A 225 -2.25 20.76 10.78
N ASP A 226 -1.40 21.23 11.70
CA ASP A 226 -0.01 20.78 11.80
C ASP A 226 0.22 20.28 13.23
N LYS A 227 0.36 18.96 13.37
CA LYS A 227 0.50 18.30 14.67
C LYS A 227 1.79 18.67 15.38
N LEU A 228 2.87 18.90 14.64
CA LEU A 228 4.14 19.34 15.21
C LEU A 228 3.99 20.75 15.77
N GLN A 229 3.35 21.66 15.03
CA GLN A 229 3.10 23.02 15.50
C GLN A 229 2.20 23.06 16.74
N GLU A 230 1.11 22.29 16.74
CA GLU A 230 0.22 22.17 17.90
C GLU A 230 1.00 21.74 19.16
N GLN A 231 1.85 20.71 19.04
CA GLN A 231 2.70 20.24 20.13
C GLN A 231 3.68 21.31 20.62
N LEU A 232 4.39 21.99 19.69
CA LEU A 232 5.33 23.05 20.05
C LEU A 232 4.62 24.22 20.76
N ILE A 233 3.42 24.60 20.31
CA ILE A 233 2.61 25.65 20.96
C ILE A 233 2.24 25.26 22.38
N GLU A 234 1.82 24.03 22.62
CA GLU A 234 1.51 23.52 23.97
C GLU A 234 2.75 23.52 24.87
N GLN A 235 3.89 23.08 24.33
CA GLN A 235 5.17 23.01 25.04
C GLN A 235 5.73 24.39 25.43
N LYS A 236 5.33 25.50 24.78
CA LYS A 236 5.70 26.86 25.22
C LYS A 236 5.25 27.20 26.64
N SER A 237 4.29 26.46 27.21
CA SER A 237 3.91 26.58 28.62
C SER A 237 5.03 26.14 29.58
N ILE A 238 5.92 25.25 29.14
CA ILE A 238 7.02 24.68 29.92
C ILE A 238 8.27 25.58 29.79
N PRO A 239 8.90 26.05 30.90
CA PRO A 239 9.97 27.05 30.83
C PRO A 239 11.21 26.67 30.01
N HIS A 240 11.68 25.41 30.08
CA HIS A 240 12.86 24.98 29.32
C HIS A 240 12.53 24.80 27.83
N GLU A 241 11.38 24.22 27.49
CA GLU A 241 10.92 24.12 26.11
C GLU A 241 10.66 25.50 25.49
N ARG A 242 10.11 26.46 26.25
CA ARG A 242 9.96 27.85 25.78
C ARG A 242 11.29 28.43 25.32
N LYS A 243 12.36 28.25 26.08
CA LYS A 243 13.71 28.72 25.69
C LYS A 243 14.21 28.00 24.45
N ARG A 244 14.05 26.67 24.37
CA ARG A 244 14.40 25.87 23.19
C ARG A 244 13.65 26.35 21.94
N ILE A 245 12.34 26.57 22.04
CA ILE A 245 11.50 27.03 20.93
C ILE A 245 11.88 28.45 20.49
N GLN A 246 12.19 29.35 21.42
CA GLN A 246 12.70 30.69 21.09
C GLN A 246 14.04 30.64 20.33
N ILE A 247 14.90 29.66 20.63
CA ILE A 247 16.13 29.41 19.87
C ILE A 247 15.79 28.94 18.45
N LEU A 248 14.83 28.02 18.30
CA LEU A 248 14.36 27.56 16.99
C LEU A 248 13.75 28.71 16.16
N GLU A 249 12.93 29.57 16.78
CA GLU A 249 12.34 30.76 16.14
C GLU A 249 13.39 31.69 15.56
N LYS A 250 14.54 31.83 16.24
CA LYS A 250 15.62 32.71 15.81
C LYS A 250 16.56 32.06 14.79
N ASN A 251 16.90 30.79 14.99
CA ASN A 251 18.03 30.16 14.30
C ASN A 251 17.60 29.11 13.28
N GLU A 252 16.46 28.44 13.49
CA GLU A 252 16.02 27.27 12.70
C GLU A 252 14.50 27.29 12.44
N PRO A 253 13.93 28.36 11.85
CA PRO A 253 12.48 28.53 11.72
C PRO A 253 11.81 27.46 10.85
N THR A 254 12.57 26.78 9.97
CA THR A 254 12.09 25.68 9.14
C THR A 254 11.71 24.43 9.94
N ARG A 255 12.18 24.31 11.19
CA ARG A 255 11.90 23.18 12.10
C ARG A 255 10.63 23.36 12.91
N LEU A 256 9.96 24.51 12.76
CA LEU A 256 8.73 24.87 13.49
C LEU A 256 7.48 24.48 12.72
N ALA A 257 7.58 23.55 11.78
CA ALA A 257 6.47 23.07 10.97
C ALA A 257 6.75 21.64 10.51
N ASN A 258 5.71 20.91 10.13
CA ASN A 258 5.83 19.62 9.48
C ASN A 258 6.90 19.69 8.36
N PRO A 259 7.92 18.80 8.38
CA PRO A 259 8.97 18.82 7.38
C PRO A 259 8.54 18.25 6.01
N ILE A 260 7.47 17.47 5.92
CA ILE A 260 6.99 16.83 4.68
C ILE A 260 6.69 17.85 3.56
N PRO A 261 6.08 19.02 3.82
CA PRO A 261 6.02 20.13 2.86
C PRO A 261 7.35 20.59 2.23
N ASN A 262 8.51 20.20 2.78
CA ASN A 262 9.82 20.47 2.21
C ASN A 262 10.36 19.31 1.35
N LEU A 263 9.68 18.17 1.32
CA LEU A 263 10.08 16.99 0.55
C LEU A 263 9.90 17.24 -0.95
N LYS A 264 11.02 17.23 -1.68
CA LYS A 264 11.05 17.47 -3.13
C LYS A 264 10.49 16.27 -3.88
N GLY A 265 9.71 16.54 -4.92
CA GLY A 265 9.12 15.52 -5.77
C GLY A 265 7.94 14.77 -5.12
N PHE A 266 7.38 15.29 -4.03
CA PHE A 266 6.23 14.71 -3.33
C PHE A 266 5.05 15.69 -3.30
N ASP A 267 3.88 15.21 -3.69
CA ASP A 267 2.59 15.88 -3.58
C ASP A 267 1.70 15.13 -2.58
N GLY A 268 1.51 15.67 -1.38
CA GLY A 268 0.74 14.99 -0.33
C GLY A 268 -0.72 14.70 -0.70
N CYS A 269 -1.31 15.40 -1.67
CA CYS A 269 -2.67 15.17 -2.13
C CYS A 269 -2.75 14.04 -3.17
N LEU A 270 -1.73 13.87 -3.99
CA LEU A 270 -1.68 12.87 -5.07
C LEU A 270 -0.88 11.62 -4.71
N ASP A 271 0.14 11.77 -3.86
CA ASP A 271 1.13 10.75 -3.49
C ASP A 271 0.82 10.04 -2.17
N THR A 272 -0.40 10.19 -1.66
CA THR A 272 -0.95 9.42 -0.54
C THR A 272 -2.18 8.60 -0.98
N PRO A 273 -1.97 7.50 -1.72
CA PRO A 273 -3.06 6.76 -2.37
C PRO A 273 -4.09 6.19 -1.39
N VAL A 274 -5.25 5.79 -1.91
CA VAL A 274 -6.34 5.18 -1.13
C VAL A 274 -5.96 3.78 -0.67
N GLU A 275 -5.37 3.67 0.52
CA GLU A 275 -4.94 2.40 1.11
C GLU A 275 -6.14 1.46 1.37
N ILE A 276 -6.19 0.34 0.62
CA ILE A 276 -7.37 -0.54 0.54
C ILE A 276 -7.58 -1.43 1.77
N LEU A 277 -6.55 -1.73 2.56
CA LEU A 277 -6.72 -2.50 3.80
C LEU A 277 -7.55 -1.69 4.80
N HIS A 278 -7.22 -0.42 5.01
CA HIS A 278 -7.87 0.47 5.94
C HIS A 278 -9.17 1.04 5.38
N VAL A 279 -9.22 1.46 4.12
CA VAL A 279 -10.41 2.09 3.53
C VAL A 279 -11.50 1.06 3.25
N LEU A 280 -11.14 -0.07 2.63
CA LEU A 280 -12.11 -1.06 2.18
C LEU A 280 -12.34 -2.15 3.24
N SER A 281 -11.32 -2.95 3.57
CA SER A 281 -11.48 -4.12 4.46
C SER A 281 -11.79 -3.74 5.91
N LEU A 282 -10.88 -3.01 6.56
CA LEU A 282 -11.01 -2.50 7.93
C LEU A 282 -11.84 -1.21 8.01
N GLY A 283 -12.48 -0.83 6.90
CA GLY A 283 -13.33 0.33 6.76
C GLY A 283 -14.73 -0.07 6.37
N ILE A 284 -15.08 0.15 5.10
CA ILE A 284 -16.42 -0.05 4.56
C ILE A 284 -16.97 -1.44 4.85
N VAL A 285 -16.22 -2.50 4.50
CA VAL A 285 -16.64 -3.90 4.72
C VAL A 285 -16.83 -4.16 6.21
N LYS A 286 -15.86 -3.80 7.05
CA LYS A 286 -15.97 -3.91 8.50
C LYS A 286 -17.21 -3.23 9.08
N TYR A 287 -17.52 -2.02 8.62
CA TYR A 287 -18.67 -1.27 9.10
C TYR A 287 -19.99 -1.96 8.74
N LEU A 288 -20.13 -2.40 7.48
CA LEU A 288 -21.34 -3.07 6.99
C LEU A 288 -21.50 -4.47 7.59
N VAL A 289 -20.43 -5.25 7.72
CA VAL A 289 -20.47 -6.57 8.41
C VAL A 289 -20.94 -6.39 9.85
N ARG A 290 -20.36 -5.45 10.59
CA ARG A 290 -20.72 -5.25 12.00
C ARG A 290 -22.16 -4.78 12.17
N ASP A 291 -22.62 -3.86 11.34
CA ASP A 291 -23.99 -3.36 11.36
C ASP A 291 -25.00 -4.48 11.03
N PHE A 292 -24.71 -5.28 9.99
CA PHE A 292 -25.54 -6.39 9.59
C PHE A 292 -25.61 -7.49 10.66
N MET A 293 -24.45 -8.00 11.09
CA MET A 293 -24.36 -9.10 12.05
C MET A 293 -24.97 -8.73 13.41
N ALA A 294 -24.87 -7.46 13.84
CA ALA A 294 -25.45 -7.01 15.10
C ALA A 294 -26.99 -6.99 15.12
N LYS A 295 -27.64 -7.05 13.94
CA LYS A 295 -29.11 -7.04 13.80
C LYS A 295 -29.70 -8.45 13.68
N LEU A 296 -28.87 -9.48 13.55
CA LEU A 296 -29.33 -10.86 13.42
C LEU A 296 -29.73 -11.44 14.78
N SER A 297 -30.79 -12.24 14.78
CA SER A 297 -31.20 -13.00 15.97
C SER A 297 -30.24 -14.16 16.24
N ALA A 298 -30.26 -14.70 17.46
CA ALA A 298 -29.47 -15.88 17.82
C ALA A 298 -29.77 -17.08 16.90
N ASP A 299 -31.02 -17.22 16.44
CA ASP A 299 -31.38 -18.30 15.52
C ASP A 299 -30.78 -18.10 14.12
N GLN A 300 -30.87 -16.88 13.59
CA GLN A 300 -30.26 -16.53 12.31
C GLN A 300 -28.73 -16.72 12.33
N LEU A 301 -28.08 -16.37 13.45
CA LEU A 301 -26.64 -16.61 13.61
C LEU A 301 -26.28 -18.10 13.59
N ARG A 302 -27.08 -18.98 14.21
CA ARG A 302 -26.89 -20.44 14.12
C ARG A 302 -27.07 -20.96 12.70
N GLN A 303 -28.08 -20.47 11.99
CA GLN A 303 -28.29 -20.84 10.58
C GLN A 303 -27.12 -20.36 9.69
N MET A 304 -26.60 -19.16 9.96
CA MET A 304 -25.42 -18.63 9.27
C MET A 304 -24.16 -19.46 9.58
N GLU A 305 -23.97 -19.89 10.83
CA GLU A 305 -22.87 -20.80 11.21
C GLU A 305 -22.94 -22.09 10.40
N ALA A 306 -24.12 -22.71 10.28
CA ALA A 306 -24.31 -23.92 9.49
C ALA A 306 -24.01 -23.71 7.99
N ARG A 307 -24.39 -22.54 7.43
CA ARG A 307 -24.04 -22.16 6.06
C ARG A 307 -22.53 -21.97 5.88
N LEU A 308 -21.87 -21.29 6.81
CA LEU A 308 -20.41 -21.13 6.79
C LEU A 308 -19.68 -22.48 6.88
N TYR A 309 -20.19 -23.40 7.71
CA TYR A 309 -19.61 -24.73 7.88
C TYR A 309 -19.77 -25.61 6.64
N SER A 310 -20.90 -25.49 5.93
CA SER A 310 -21.20 -26.25 4.70
C SER A 310 -20.64 -25.61 3.43
N PHE A 311 -20.08 -24.40 3.52
CA PHE A 311 -19.62 -23.67 2.36
C PHE A 311 -18.36 -24.32 1.75
N ASN A 312 -18.46 -24.68 0.46
CA ASN A 312 -17.33 -25.26 -0.25
C ASN A 312 -16.33 -24.16 -0.64
N THR A 313 -15.12 -24.25 -0.07
CA THR A 313 -14.02 -23.31 -0.34
C THR A 313 -13.11 -23.76 -1.49
N ASP A 314 -13.38 -24.88 -2.15
CA ASP A 314 -12.47 -25.48 -3.15
C ASP A 314 -12.09 -24.56 -4.31
N ALA A 315 -13.03 -23.71 -4.75
CA ALA A 315 -12.82 -22.75 -5.82
C ALA A 315 -12.29 -21.38 -5.33
N LEU A 316 -12.18 -21.21 -4.01
CA LEU A 316 -11.72 -19.99 -3.37
C LEU A 316 -10.37 -20.29 -2.75
N HIS A 317 -9.34 -19.55 -3.12
CA HIS A 317 -7.99 -19.77 -2.61
C HIS A 317 -7.85 -19.27 -1.14
N ILE A 318 -8.68 -19.79 -0.24
CA ILE A 318 -8.80 -19.44 1.17
C ILE A 318 -8.69 -20.70 2.05
N PRO A 319 -8.21 -20.58 3.29
CA PRO A 319 -8.22 -21.69 4.25
C PRO A 319 -9.64 -22.18 4.56
N ALA A 320 -9.74 -23.36 5.16
CA ALA A 320 -11.01 -23.87 5.69
C ALA A 320 -11.65 -22.83 6.63
N ILE A 321 -12.95 -22.60 6.44
CA ILE A 321 -13.72 -21.61 7.20
C ILE A 321 -13.90 -22.09 8.64
N GLN A 322 -13.42 -21.29 9.59
CA GLN A 322 -13.68 -21.51 11.01
C GLN A 322 -15.03 -20.86 11.37
N ALA A 323 -16.13 -21.52 11.01
CA ALA A 323 -17.49 -20.99 11.11
C ALA A 323 -17.83 -20.46 12.52
N LYS A 324 -17.57 -21.26 13.56
CA LYS A 324 -17.79 -20.89 14.96
C LYS A 324 -17.02 -19.62 15.35
N TYR A 325 -15.72 -19.55 15.00
CA TYR A 325 -14.90 -18.36 15.23
C TYR A 325 -15.48 -17.14 14.52
N MET A 326 -15.93 -17.31 13.27
CA MET A 326 -16.50 -16.21 12.49
C MET A 326 -17.77 -15.62 13.13
N ILE A 327 -18.63 -16.47 13.71
CA ILE A 327 -19.84 -16.02 14.41
C ILE A 327 -19.52 -15.43 15.79
N ASP A 328 -18.68 -16.10 16.59
CA ASP A 328 -18.37 -15.67 17.96
C ASP A 328 -17.50 -14.39 18.00
N HIS A 329 -16.71 -14.15 16.95
CA HIS A 329 -15.66 -13.12 16.96
C HIS A 329 -15.71 -12.15 15.76
N TYR A 330 -16.85 -11.99 15.08
CA TYR A 330 -16.99 -11.03 13.96
C TYR A 330 -16.60 -9.57 14.31
N LYS A 331 -16.69 -9.20 15.60
CA LYS A 331 -16.26 -7.89 16.08
C LYS A 331 -14.73 -7.73 16.09
N SER A 332 -13.96 -8.80 16.08
CA SER A 332 -12.50 -8.81 16.18
C SER A 332 -11.79 -9.22 14.89
N PHE A 333 -12.53 -9.31 13.78
CA PHE A 333 -11.99 -9.65 12.47
C PHE A 333 -10.81 -8.79 12.04
N LEU A 334 -9.86 -9.46 11.39
CA LEU A 334 -8.71 -8.89 10.71
C LEU A 334 -9.01 -8.69 9.22
N GLY A 335 -8.11 -8.03 8.48
CA GLY A 335 -8.29 -7.75 7.06
C GLY A 335 -8.60 -9.00 6.22
N LYS A 336 -7.88 -10.10 6.46
CA LYS A 336 -8.09 -11.39 5.78
C LYS A 336 -9.49 -11.98 6.03
N ASP A 337 -10.06 -11.78 7.21
CA ASP A 337 -11.38 -12.29 7.55
C ASP A 337 -12.44 -11.53 6.75
N PHE A 338 -12.31 -10.21 6.63
CA PHE A 338 -13.19 -9.38 5.80
C PHE A 338 -13.07 -9.71 4.31
N ARG A 339 -11.86 -9.96 3.79
CA ARG A 339 -11.67 -10.44 2.41
C ARG A 339 -12.38 -11.78 2.17
N THR A 340 -12.38 -12.66 3.16
CA THR A 340 -13.09 -13.94 3.12
C THR A 340 -14.61 -13.72 3.08
N ILE A 341 -15.13 -12.86 3.98
CA ILE A 341 -16.56 -12.52 4.04
C ILE A 341 -17.09 -11.99 2.71
N VAL A 342 -16.37 -11.09 2.03
CA VAL A 342 -16.88 -10.52 0.78
C VAL A 342 -17.01 -11.58 -0.33
N GLN A 343 -16.13 -12.58 -0.36
CA GLN A 343 -16.21 -13.68 -1.34
C GLN A 343 -17.39 -14.62 -1.08
N LEU A 344 -17.78 -14.81 0.18
CA LEU A 344 -18.88 -15.70 0.59
C LEU A 344 -20.22 -15.00 0.79
N ALA A 345 -20.24 -13.65 0.85
CA ALA A 345 -21.43 -12.87 1.18
C ALA A 345 -22.66 -13.23 0.33
N PRO A 346 -22.55 -13.41 -1.01
CA PRO A 346 -23.71 -13.79 -1.83
C PRO A 346 -24.38 -15.10 -1.42
N PHE A 347 -23.62 -16.05 -0.87
CA PHE A 347 -24.10 -17.39 -0.54
C PHE A 347 -24.50 -17.54 0.93
N VAL A 348 -23.82 -16.80 1.81
CA VAL A 348 -23.96 -16.94 3.26
C VAL A 348 -24.75 -15.80 3.86
N PHE A 349 -24.53 -14.55 3.42
CA PHE A 349 -25.13 -13.37 4.04
C PHE A 349 -26.48 -13.03 3.40
N PHE A 350 -26.57 -13.07 2.07
CA PHE A 350 -27.75 -12.61 1.33
C PHE A 350 -29.06 -13.31 1.73
N PRO A 351 -29.09 -14.61 2.10
CA PRO A 351 -30.32 -15.25 2.59
C PRO A 351 -30.93 -14.59 3.84
N PHE A 352 -30.18 -13.76 4.57
CA PHE A 352 -30.65 -13.03 5.75
C PHE A 352 -30.77 -11.51 5.51
N MET A 353 -30.58 -11.06 4.27
CA MET A 353 -30.67 -9.66 3.88
C MET A 353 -32.02 -9.34 3.24
N ASN A 354 -32.49 -8.11 3.42
CA ASN A 354 -33.56 -7.55 2.60
C ASN A 354 -33.01 -7.01 1.26
N GLN A 355 -33.91 -6.63 0.35
CA GLN A 355 -33.53 -6.16 -0.98
C GLN A 355 -32.58 -4.95 -0.94
N ALA A 356 -32.87 -3.94 -0.12
CA ALA A 356 -32.02 -2.75 -0.01
C ALA A 356 -30.59 -3.08 0.47
N GLN A 357 -30.44 -4.06 1.37
CA GLN A 357 -29.13 -4.55 1.78
C GLN A 357 -28.43 -5.29 0.63
N ILE A 358 -29.14 -6.15 -0.10
CA ILE A 358 -28.58 -6.85 -1.27
C ILE A 358 -28.09 -5.86 -2.33
N ASP A 359 -28.89 -4.82 -2.62
CA ASP A 359 -28.54 -3.78 -3.59
C ASP A 359 -27.28 -3.00 -3.20
N VAL A 360 -27.00 -2.84 -1.89
CA VAL A 360 -25.75 -2.29 -1.39
C VAL A 360 -24.58 -3.28 -1.53
N TRP A 361 -24.82 -4.55 -1.20
CA TRP A 361 -23.75 -5.54 -1.09
C TRP A 361 -23.26 -6.07 -2.44
N ILE A 362 -24.12 -6.17 -3.45
CA ILE A 362 -23.72 -6.59 -4.81
C ILE A 362 -22.58 -5.71 -5.36
N PRO A 363 -22.73 -4.37 -5.50
CA PRO A 363 -21.65 -3.54 -6.02
C PRO A 363 -20.43 -3.53 -5.10
N LEU A 364 -20.61 -3.66 -3.77
CA LEU A 364 -19.47 -3.81 -2.84
C LEU A 364 -18.64 -5.06 -3.13
N CYS A 365 -19.28 -6.19 -3.45
CA CYS A 365 -18.60 -7.42 -3.82
C CYS A 365 -17.80 -7.25 -5.12
N PHE A 366 -18.35 -6.56 -6.12
CA PHE A 366 -17.63 -6.21 -7.35
C PHE A 366 -16.42 -5.30 -7.08
N ILE A 367 -16.62 -4.20 -6.33
CA ILE A 367 -15.55 -3.26 -5.96
C ILE A 367 -14.40 -3.98 -5.25
N CYS A 368 -14.71 -4.84 -4.27
CA CYS A 368 -13.68 -5.61 -3.57
C CYS A 368 -12.97 -6.61 -4.49
N SER A 369 -13.72 -7.29 -5.36
CA SER A 369 -13.15 -8.25 -6.31
C SER A 369 -12.16 -7.57 -7.24
N MET A 370 -12.50 -6.38 -7.76
CA MET A 370 -11.61 -5.57 -8.59
C MET A 370 -10.41 -5.03 -7.79
N ALA A 371 -10.65 -4.43 -6.62
CA ALA A 371 -9.59 -3.81 -5.80
C ALA A 371 -8.49 -4.79 -5.35
N PHE A 372 -8.79 -6.09 -5.23
CA PHE A 372 -7.80 -7.11 -4.88
C PHE A 372 -7.20 -7.84 -6.09
N GLN A 373 -7.51 -7.44 -7.32
CA GLN A 373 -6.81 -7.96 -8.50
C GLN A 373 -5.34 -7.52 -8.49
N THR A 374 -4.47 -8.43 -8.90
CA THR A 374 -3.02 -8.19 -8.97
C THR A 374 -2.55 -7.76 -10.37
N HIS A 375 -3.46 -7.73 -11.34
CA HIS A 375 -3.17 -7.43 -12.72
C HIS A 375 -4.39 -6.77 -13.38
N ILE A 376 -4.14 -5.68 -14.10
CA ILE A 376 -5.14 -4.96 -14.89
C ILE A 376 -4.69 -5.06 -16.35
N ARG A 377 -5.54 -5.64 -17.21
CA ARG A 377 -5.24 -5.84 -18.65
C ARG A 377 -5.44 -4.56 -19.45
N ASP A 378 -6.55 -3.89 -19.20
CA ASP A 378 -6.93 -2.63 -19.83
C ASP A 378 -7.29 -1.65 -18.71
N MET A 379 -6.50 -0.58 -18.57
CA MET A 379 -6.65 0.39 -17.49
C MET A 379 -7.93 1.20 -17.64
N ASP A 380 -8.27 1.64 -18.85
CA ASP A 380 -9.42 2.53 -19.05
C ASP A 380 -10.73 1.76 -18.85
N ALA A 381 -10.84 0.55 -19.41
CA ALA A 381 -12.02 -0.31 -19.20
C ALA A 381 -12.19 -0.69 -17.72
N TYR A 382 -11.08 -1.02 -17.03
CA TYR A 382 -11.11 -1.34 -15.61
C TYR A 382 -11.58 -0.14 -14.76
N LEU A 383 -11.10 1.07 -15.07
CA LEU A 383 -11.47 2.27 -14.33
C LEU A 383 -12.94 2.64 -14.56
N GLU A 384 -13.43 2.53 -15.79
CA GLU A 384 -14.84 2.76 -16.12
C GLU A 384 -15.75 1.82 -15.32
N GLU A 385 -15.44 0.52 -15.31
CA GLU A 385 -16.20 -0.49 -14.56
C GLU A 385 -16.13 -0.25 -13.04
N LEU A 386 -14.95 0.06 -12.50
CA LEU A 386 -14.79 0.32 -11.07
C LEU A 386 -15.58 1.57 -10.65
N GLU A 387 -15.48 2.66 -11.41
CA GLU A 387 -16.24 3.88 -11.15
C GLU A 387 -17.75 3.65 -11.21
N PHE A 388 -18.22 2.86 -12.18
CA PHE A 388 -19.61 2.47 -12.31
C PHE A 388 -20.12 1.77 -11.04
N TYR A 389 -19.42 0.74 -10.56
CA TYR A 389 -19.82 0.05 -9.33
C TYR A 389 -19.71 0.91 -8.08
N ILE A 390 -18.70 1.79 -7.98
CA ILE A 390 -18.60 2.76 -6.88
C ILE A 390 -19.82 3.69 -6.88
N LYS A 391 -20.23 4.21 -8.04
CA LYS A 391 -21.41 5.10 -8.16
C LYS A 391 -22.69 4.38 -7.73
N ILE A 392 -22.92 3.15 -8.18
CA ILE A 392 -24.07 2.32 -7.75
C ILE A 392 -24.03 2.09 -6.24
N PHE A 393 -22.87 1.72 -5.70
CA PHE A 393 -22.69 1.50 -4.26
C PHE A 393 -23.03 2.76 -3.46
N MET A 394 -22.52 3.93 -3.85
CA MET A 394 -22.81 5.19 -3.15
C MET A 394 -24.28 5.56 -3.23
N TYR A 395 -24.92 5.38 -4.40
CA TYR A 395 -26.35 5.60 -4.56
C TYR A 395 -27.16 4.73 -3.59
N ASN A 396 -26.93 3.41 -3.59
CA ASN A 396 -27.67 2.48 -2.74
C ASN A 396 -27.40 2.72 -1.24
N ILE A 397 -26.17 3.09 -0.87
CA ILE A 397 -25.81 3.44 0.50
C ILE A 397 -26.59 4.68 0.98
N VAL A 398 -26.66 5.73 0.17
CA VAL A 398 -27.39 6.96 0.51
C VAL A 398 -28.89 6.70 0.64
N GLN A 399 -29.46 5.91 -0.29
CA GLN A 399 -30.88 5.53 -0.24
C GLN A 399 -31.19 4.72 1.01
N MET A 400 -30.30 3.81 1.42
CA MET A 400 -30.46 3.06 2.66
C MET A 400 -30.36 3.97 3.89
N THR A 401 -29.32 4.81 3.96
CA THR A 401 -29.20 5.87 4.97
C THR A 401 -28.04 6.82 4.68
N ALA A 402 -28.30 8.13 4.74
CA ALA A 402 -27.26 9.15 4.65
C ALA A 402 -26.30 9.17 5.86
N GLN A 403 -26.60 8.47 6.97
CA GLN A 403 -25.76 8.47 8.17
C GLN A 403 -24.36 7.89 7.96
N TRP A 404 -24.15 7.14 6.88
CA TRP A 404 -22.82 6.66 6.47
C TRP A 404 -21.86 7.81 6.12
N SER A 405 -22.35 9.04 5.91
CA SER A 405 -21.51 10.24 5.79
C SER A 405 -20.66 10.52 7.04
N ASN A 406 -21.01 9.96 8.19
CA ASN A 406 -20.17 10.01 9.41
C ASN A 406 -18.95 9.07 9.34
N LYS A 407 -18.78 8.30 8.26
CA LYS A 407 -17.66 7.38 8.03
C LYS A 407 -16.86 7.83 6.81
N PRO A 408 -15.84 8.70 6.99
CA PRO A 408 -15.05 9.29 5.89
C PRO A 408 -14.46 8.32 4.88
N LYS A 409 -14.27 7.05 5.26
CA LYS A 409 -13.77 6.00 4.36
C LYS A 409 -14.68 5.76 3.15
N PHE A 410 -15.99 6.00 3.28
CA PHE A 410 -16.92 5.97 2.14
C PHE A 410 -16.56 7.06 1.12
N HIS A 411 -16.31 8.29 1.57
CA HIS A 411 -15.86 9.35 0.67
C HIS A 411 -14.48 9.05 0.07
N MET A 412 -13.53 8.53 0.86
CA MET A 412 -12.20 8.16 0.35
C MET A 412 -12.24 7.10 -0.75
N LEU A 413 -13.24 6.20 -0.76
CA LEU A 413 -13.40 5.20 -1.82
C LEU A 413 -13.61 5.85 -3.20
N LEU A 414 -14.24 7.02 -3.28
CA LEU A 414 -14.43 7.75 -4.54
C LEU A 414 -13.10 8.17 -5.19
N HIS A 415 -12.01 8.22 -4.43
CA HIS A 415 -10.68 8.55 -4.93
C HIS A 415 -9.84 7.32 -5.31
N LEU A 416 -10.35 6.11 -5.10
CA LEU A 416 -9.63 4.87 -5.44
C LEU A 416 -9.30 4.76 -6.95
N PRO A 417 -10.22 5.09 -7.89
CA PRO A 417 -9.91 5.07 -9.33
C PRO A 417 -8.70 5.92 -9.69
N ALA A 418 -8.60 7.14 -9.17
CA ALA A 418 -7.46 8.02 -9.41
C ALA A 418 -6.14 7.44 -8.85
N SER A 419 -6.19 6.78 -7.70
CA SER A 419 -5.02 6.08 -7.14
C SER A 419 -4.59 4.91 -8.04
N ILE A 420 -5.54 4.12 -8.55
CA ILE A 420 -5.26 2.99 -9.43
C ILE A 420 -4.70 3.46 -10.77
N LYS A 421 -5.25 4.54 -11.34
CA LYS A 421 -4.73 5.14 -12.57
C LYS A 421 -3.27 5.56 -12.44
N ARG A 422 -2.88 6.08 -11.27
CA ARG A 422 -1.51 6.56 -11.00
C ARG A 422 -0.53 5.44 -10.66
N TYR A 423 -0.96 4.44 -9.89
CA TYR A 423 -0.05 3.45 -9.30
C TYR A 423 -0.24 2.02 -9.80
N GLY A 424 -1.24 1.76 -10.64
CA GLY A 424 -1.62 0.42 -11.07
C GLY A 424 -2.55 -0.28 -10.07
N PRO A 425 -2.59 -1.62 -10.07
CA PRO A 425 -3.50 -2.40 -9.22
C PRO A 425 -3.37 -2.03 -7.74
N ALA A 426 -4.50 -1.95 -7.02
CA ALA A 426 -4.50 -1.42 -5.66
C ALA A 426 -3.73 -2.24 -4.63
N CYS A 427 -3.43 -3.51 -4.94
CA CYS A 427 -2.53 -4.32 -4.14
C CYS A 427 -1.10 -3.76 -4.04
N LEU A 428 -0.66 -2.92 -5.00
CA LEU A 428 0.67 -2.31 -5.00
C LEU A 428 0.86 -1.27 -3.89
N PHE A 429 -0.23 -0.63 -3.45
CA PHE A 429 -0.24 0.38 -2.40
C PHE A 429 -1.04 -0.05 -1.16
N ALA A 430 -1.16 -1.36 -0.93
CA ALA A 430 -1.68 -1.91 0.30
C ALA A 430 -0.61 -1.91 1.42
N THR A 431 -1.01 -1.68 2.67
CA THR A 431 -0.08 -1.62 3.82
C THR A 431 0.20 -2.95 4.50
N GLU A 432 -0.48 -4.03 4.10
CA GLU A 432 -0.40 -5.35 4.76
C GLU A 432 1.04 -5.87 4.92
N LYS A 433 1.90 -5.67 3.90
CA LYS A 433 3.33 -6.06 3.94
C LYS A 433 4.14 -5.26 4.97
N PHE A 434 3.84 -3.98 5.13
CA PHE A 434 4.53 -3.13 6.10
C PHE A 434 4.02 -3.41 7.52
N GLU A 435 2.71 -3.67 7.66
CA GLU A 435 2.11 -4.08 8.94
C GLU A 435 2.63 -5.45 9.42
N SER A 436 2.91 -6.39 8.51
CA SER A 436 3.55 -7.65 8.90
C SER A 436 4.97 -7.42 9.39
N PHE A 437 5.72 -6.52 8.75
CA PHE A 437 7.08 -6.15 9.15
C PHE A 437 7.18 -5.50 10.53
N ASN A 438 6.11 -4.86 11.01
CA ASN A 438 6.02 -4.40 12.41
C ASN A 438 6.22 -5.53 13.43
N GLY A 439 5.95 -6.80 13.04
CA GLY A 439 6.29 -7.98 13.81
C GLY A 439 7.80 -8.14 14.05
N VAL A 440 8.63 -7.86 13.04
CA VAL A 440 10.10 -7.93 13.11
C VAL A 440 10.63 -6.85 14.06
N VAL A 441 10.13 -5.62 13.96
CA VAL A 441 10.48 -4.52 14.89
C VAL A 441 10.10 -4.85 16.33
N ARG A 442 8.90 -5.40 16.54
CA ARG A 442 8.47 -5.84 17.87
C ARG A 442 9.39 -6.92 18.43
N ASN A 443 9.83 -7.87 17.60
CA ASN A 443 10.74 -8.93 18.03
C ASN A 443 12.08 -8.34 18.51
N ALA A 444 12.67 -7.43 17.73
CA ALA A 444 13.90 -6.71 18.13
C ALA A 444 13.71 -5.94 19.45
N SER A 445 12.54 -5.30 19.64
CA SER A 445 12.22 -4.59 20.89
C SER A 445 12.12 -5.53 22.10
N ILE A 446 11.44 -6.68 21.94
CA ILE A 446 11.24 -7.66 23.03
C ILE A 446 12.57 -8.20 23.56
N HIS A 447 13.54 -8.43 22.67
CA HIS A 447 14.86 -8.98 22.96
C HIS A 447 15.94 -7.92 23.28
N SER A 448 15.57 -6.64 23.37
CA SER A 448 16.47 -5.57 23.80
C SER A 448 16.68 -5.56 25.32
N ASN A 449 17.70 -4.83 25.79
CA ASN A 449 17.89 -4.58 27.23
C ASN A 449 16.89 -3.55 27.80
N ARG A 450 16.11 -2.90 26.92
CA ARG A 450 15.01 -1.95 27.21
C ARG A 450 15.43 -0.65 27.90
N GLY A 451 16.73 -0.36 28.00
CA GLY A 451 17.23 0.91 28.53
C GLY A 451 17.00 2.07 27.56
N SER A 452 17.16 1.82 26.26
CA SER A 452 16.83 2.77 25.19
C SER A 452 16.27 2.01 23.98
N PRO A 453 14.97 1.64 24.02
CA PRO A 453 14.38 0.73 23.04
C PRO A 453 14.58 1.15 21.58
N GLY A 454 14.40 2.44 21.27
CA GLY A 454 14.64 2.95 19.91
C GLY A 454 16.08 2.75 19.42
N ARG A 455 17.07 3.01 20.30
CA ARG A 455 18.49 2.79 20.00
C ARG A 455 18.82 1.31 19.79
N ASP A 456 18.32 0.45 20.67
CA ASP A 456 18.60 -0.98 20.61
C ASP A 456 18.00 -1.63 19.35
N ILE A 457 16.79 -1.22 18.97
CA ILE A 457 16.16 -1.64 17.72
C ILE A 457 17.00 -1.16 16.53
N ALA A 458 17.40 0.12 16.50
CA ALA A 458 18.20 0.66 15.40
C ALA A 458 19.55 -0.08 15.24
N ILE A 459 20.23 -0.42 16.34
CA ILE A 459 21.46 -1.23 16.30
C ILE A 459 21.17 -2.63 15.75
N THR A 460 20.08 -3.26 16.17
CA THR A 460 19.68 -4.58 15.68
C THR A 460 19.43 -4.57 14.18
N PHE A 461 18.67 -3.60 13.66
CA PHE A 461 18.44 -3.45 12.23
C PHE A 461 19.69 -3.06 11.44
N SER A 462 20.61 -2.30 12.05
CA SER A 462 21.93 -2.06 11.47
C SER A 462 22.70 -3.37 11.28
N ASN A 463 22.66 -4.28 12.26
CA ASN A 463 23.29 -5.60 12.12
C ASN A 463 22.61 -6.43 11.02
N TYR A 464 21.28 -6.47 10.99
CA TYR A 464 20.53 -7.17 9.92
C TYR A 464 20.88 -6.64 8.53
N GLN A 465 21.05 -5.32 8.39
CA GLN A 465 21.44 -4.72 7.12
C GLN A 465 22.87 -5.11 6.71
N VAL A 466 23.82 -5.16 7.66
CA VAL A 466 25.19 -5.64 7.41
C VAL A 466 25.18 -7.11 7.01
N GLU A 467 24.48 -7.96 7.76
CA GLU A 467 24.32 -9.38 7.43
C GLU A 467 23.76 -9.56 6.02
N ARG A 468 22.71 -8.81 5.67
CA ARG A 468 22.14 -8.84 4.33
C ARG A 468 23.14 -8.44 3.25
N LEU A 469 23.88 -7.36 3.43
CA LEU A 469 24.89 -6.92 2.46
C LEU A 469 25.98 -7.98 2.26
N LEU A 470 26.44 -8.62 3.34
CA LEU A 470 27.45 -9.67 3.27
C LEU A 470 26.91 -10.94 2.60
N LEU A 471 25.74 -11.40 3.03
CA LEU A 471 25.14 -12.65 2.57
C LEU A 471 24.61 -12.57 1.13
N SER A 472 24.14 -11.40 0.69
CA SER A 472 23.71 -11.17 -0.68
C SER A 472 24.86 -11.02 -1.68
N GLY A 473 26.11 -10.92 -1.20
CA GLY A 473 27.25 -10.65 -2.06
C GLY A 473 27.25 -9.22 -2.60
N ALA A 474 26.80 -8.24 -1.81
CA ALA A 474 26.86 -6.85 -2.21
C ALA A 474 28.31 -6.39 -2.41
N TYR A 475 28.53 -5.48 -3.35
CA TYR A 475 29.82 -4.80 -3.52
C TYR A 475 29.96 -3.72 -2.44
N LEU A 476 31.01 -3.83 -1.64
CA LEU A 476 31.32 -2.94 -0.53
C LEU A 476 32.55 -2.10 -0.88
N TYR A 477 32.49 -0.79 -0.65
CA TYR A 477 33.64 0.07 -0.91
C TYR A 477 34.64 0.02 0.25
N ASP A 478 35.84 -0.49 -0.03
CA ASP A 478 36.96 -0.43 0.89
C ASP A 478 37.68 0.91 0.75
N LYS A 479 37.54 1.78 1.76
CA LYS A 479 38.19 3.10 1.79
C LYS A 479 39.71 3.02 1.91
N SER A 480 40.26 1.97 2.51
CA SER A 480 41.71 1.79 2.64
C SER A 480 42.32 1.33 1.32
N ALA A 481 41.66 0.40 0.63
CA ALA A 481 42.12 -0.10 -0.66
C ALA A 481 41.62 0.72 -1.88
N GLN A 482 40.70 1.67 -1.67
CA GLN A 482 40.07 2.50 -2.71
C GLN A 482 39.45 1.66 -3.84
N GLN A 483 38.84 0.53 -3.50
CA GLN A 483 38.23 -0.39 -4.45
C GLN A 483 36.96 -1.03 -3.88
N TYR A 484 36.10 -1.50 -4.77
CA TYR A 484 34.96 -2.31 -4.38
C TYR A 484 35.40 -3.76 -4.17
N ILE A 485 35.01 -4.32 -3.03
CA ILE A 485 35.24 -5.71 -2.65
C ILE A 485 33.92 -6.45 -2.51
N GLN A 486 33.95 -7.77 -2.66
CA GLN A 486 32.78 -8.61 -2.48
C GLN A 486 33.09 -9.72 -1.46
N PRO A 487 32.11 -10.13 -0.64
CA PRO A 487 32.19 -11.36 0.14
C PRO A 487 32.51 -12.56 -0.76
N SER A 488 33.33 -13.49 -0.27
CA SER A 488 33.65 -14.72 -1.01
C SER A 488 32.43 -15.63 -1.11
N CYS A 489 32.47 -16.60 -2.04
CA CYS A 489 31.42 -17.61 -2.17
C CYS A 489 31.18 -18.38 -0.86
N GLN A 490 32.21 -18.58 -0.03
CA GLN A 490 32.05 -19.25 1.27
C GLN A 490 31.11 -18.49 2.22
N VAL A 491 31.01 -17.16 2.08
CA VAL A 491 30.07 -16.33 2.85
C VAL A 491 28.70 -16.31 2.18
N THR A 492 28.63 -16.08 0.87
CA THR A 492 27.34 -15.98 0.17
C THR A 492 26.61 -17.32 0.07
N ASP A 493 27.35 -18.44 0.08
CA ASP A 493 26.80 -19.81 0.13
C ASP A 493 25.98 -20.07 1.39
N VAL A 494 26.23 -19.34 2.49
CA VAL A 494 25.40 -19.42 3.71
C VAL A 494 23.96 -19.03 3.41
N PHE A 495 23.72 -18.08 2.53
CA PHE A 495 22.38 -17.67 2.13
C PHE A 495 21.87 -18.45 0.91
N SER A 496 22.68 -18.56 -0.15
CA SER A 496 22.22 -19.17 -1.41
C SER A 496 21.93 -20.66 -1.29
N ARG A 497 22.58 -21.39 -0.37
CA ARG A 497 22.40 -22.84 -0.19
C ARG A 497 21.53 -23.21 1.01
N ASN A 498 21.01 -22.24 1.76
CA ASN A 498 20.28 -22.51 3.00
C ASN A 498 18.89 -21.84 3.01
N PRO A 499 17.84 -22.59 2.61
CA PRO A 499 16.47 -22.09 2.60
C PRO A 499 15.97 -21.63 3.98
N HIS A 500 16.49 -22.19 5.09
CA HIS A 500 16.09 -21.75 6.43
C HIS A 500 16.64 -20.36 6.77
N ILE A 501 17.87 -20.05 6.33
CA ILE A 501 18.46 -18.72 6.50
C ILE A 501 17.72 -17.71 5.63
N GLN A 502 17.42 -18.06 4.38
CA GLN A 502 16.58 -17.24 3.51
C GLN A 502 15.24 -16.91 4.18
N GLN A 503 14.53 -17.92 4.69
CA GLN A 503 13.25 -17.73 5.38
C GLN A 503 13.37 -16.87 6.64
N ALA A 504 14.43 -17.06 7.44
CA ALA A 504 14.69 -16.24 8.63
C ALA A 504 14.95 -14.77 8.28
N MET A 505 15.51 -14.49 7.10
CA MET A 505 15.69 -13.14 6.56
C MET A 505 14.46 -12.63 5.78
N GLY A 506 13.36 -13.38 5.79
CA GLY A 506 12.12 -13.00 5.11
C GLY A 506 12.18 -13.13 3.58
N TYR A 507 13.11 -13.92 3.06
CA TYR A 507 13.25 -14.24 1.63
C TYR A 507 12.68 -15.63 1.34
N ASN A 508 11.92 -15.75 0.24
CA ASN A 508 11.32 -17.03 -0.17
C ASN A 508 11.61 -17.31 -1.64
N GLU A 509 12.73 -17.97 -1.91
CA GLU A 509 13.14 -18.37 -3.27
C GLU A 509 12.09 -19.24 -3.96
N ALA A 510 11.41 -20.13 -3.22
CA ALA A 510 10.38 -20.99 -3.76
C ALA A 510 9.17 -20.22 -4.31
N SER A 511 8.92 -18.98 -3.85
CA SER A 511 7.88 -18.12 -4.42
C SER A 511 8.27 -17.49 -5.76
N LEU A 512 9.56 -17.43 -6.10
CA LEU A 512 10.05 -16.84 -7.36
C LEU A 512 9.99 -17.82 -8.52
N HIS A 513 10.08 -19.12 -8.23
CA HIS A 513 9.93 -20.16 -9.24
C HIS A 513 8.46 -20.49 -9.44
N GLN A 514 7.89 -20.09 -10.58
CA GLN A 514 6.63 -20.65 -11.02
C GLN A 514 6.89 -22.07 -11.53
N PRO A 515 6.29 -23.12 -10.93
CA PRO A 515 6.40 -24.46 -11.49
C PRO A 515 5.74 -24.50 -12.87
N ASN A 516 6.26 -25.33 -13.76
CA ASN A 516 5.61 -25.59 -15.04
C ASN A 516 4.30 -26.32 -14.78
N TYR A 517 3.20 -25.59 -14.89
CA TYR A 517 1.87 -26.15 -14.80
C TYR A 517 1.44 -26.77 -16.14
N PRO A 518 0.56 -27.79 -16.12
CA PRO A 518 -0.06 -28.38 -14.93
C PRO A 518 0.87 -29.33 -14.14
N ILE A 519 0.73 -29.36 -12.81
CA ILE A 519 1.47 -30.28 -11.93
C ILE A 519 0.51 -31.25 -11.22
N VAL A 520 0.92 -32.51 -11.06
CA VAL A 520 0.15 -33.47 -10.26
C VAL A 520 0.22 -33.06 -8.79
N LYS A 521 -0.91 -32.67 -8.22
CA LYS A 521 -1.01 -32.27 -6.81
C LYS A 521 -1.15 -33.50 -5.91
N ASP A 522 -1.98 -34.46 -6.33
CA ASP A 522 -2.10 -35.75 -5.66
C ASP A 522 -2.19 -36.86 -6.71
N ALA A 523 -1.20 -37.74 -6.67
CA ALA A 523 -1.08 -38.85 -7.60
C ALA A 523 -1.83 -40.11 -7.14
N ARG A 524 -2.32 -40.14 -5.88
CA ARG A 524 -2.96 -41.31 -5.29
C ARG A 524 -4.48 -41.17 -5.34
N VAL A 525 -5.12 -41.97 -6.18
CA VAL A 525 -6.57 -42.07 -6.25
C VAL A 525 -7.05 -43.02 -5.14
N ALA A 526 -8.02 -42.60 -4.34
CA ALA A 526 -8.68 -43.49 -3.37
C ALA A 526 -9.37 -44.64 -4.10
N GLU A 527 -9.37 -45.86 -3.53
CA GLU A 527 -9.85 -47.07 -4.22
C GLU A 527 -11.27 -46.93 -4.78
N GLY A 528 -12.19 -46.32 -4.02
CA GLY A 528 -13.57 -46.07 -4.46
C GLY A 528 -13.74 -45.02 -5.57
N ASN A 529 -12.64 -44.35 -5.98
CA ASN A 529 -12.62 -43.33 -7.03
C ASN A 529 -11.83 -43.78 -8.27
N ILE A 530 -11.33 -45.02 -8.29
CA ILE A 530 -10.62 -45.56 -9.46
C ILE A 530 -11.64 -45.78 -10.58
N GLU A 531 -11.38 -45.19 -11.74
CA GLU A 531 -12.23 -45.28 -12.93
C GLU A 531 -11.46 -45.93 -14.08
N LEU A 532 -12.16 -46.68 -14.93
CA LEU A 532 -11.57 -47.26 -16.13
C LEU A 532 -11.28 -46.14 -17.14
N VAL A 533 -10.14 -46.25 -17.84
CA VAL A 533 -9.81 -45.30 -18.92
C VAL A 533 -10.87 -45.40 -20.02
N PRO A 534 -11.57 -44.30 -20.35
CA PRO A 534 -12.59 -44.28 -21.40
C PRO A 534 -12.08 -44.79 -22.74
N ASP A 535 -12.92 -45.52 -23.46
CA ASP A 535 -12.53 -46.17 -24.72
C ASP A 535 -12.10 -45.16 -25.79
N GLU A 536 -12.64 -43.94 -25.78
CA GLU A 536 -12.28 -42.93 -26.77
C GLU A 536 -10.87 -42.38 -26.55
N ILE A 537 -10.47 -42.21 -25.28
CA ILE A 537 -9.08 -41.85 -24.92
C ILE A 537 -8.14 -43.00 -25.31
N ARG A 538 -8.54 -44.25 -25.04
CA ARG A 538 -7.74 -45.43 -25.42
C ARG A 538 -7.56 -45.53 -26.95
N LYS A 539 -8.57 -45.15 -27.73
CA LYS A 539 -8.49 -45.10 -29.21
C LYS A 539 -7.64 -43.94 -29.73
N MET A 540 -7.72 -42.76 -29.09
CA MET A 540 -6.92 -41.59 -29.47
C MET A 540 -5.42 -41.77 -29.14
N TYR A 541 -5.11 -42.48 -28.06
CA TYR A 541 -3.75 -42.68 -27.58
C TYR A 541 -3.42 -44.18 -27.35
N PRO A 542 -3.45 -45.01 -28.41
CA PRO A 542 -3.41 -46.46 -28.29
C PRO A 542 -2.09 -47.01 -27.73
N ASN A 543 -1.00 -46.23 -27.85
CA ASN A 543 0.35 -46.63 -27.41
C ASN A 543 0.81 -45.86 -26.16
N GLN A 544 -0.08 -45.14 -25.46
CA GLN A 544 0.29 -44.41 -24.25
C GLN A 544 -0.35 -45.01 -23.00
N LEU A 545 0.43 -45.06 -21.92
CA LEU A 545 -0.07 -45.46 -20.61
C LEU A 545 -0.85 -44.29 -20.00
N VAL A 546 -2.16 -44.42 -19.94
CA VAL A 546 -3.03 -43.44 -19.28
C VAL A 546 -3.08 -43.75 -17.78
N ARG A 547 -2.66 -42.79 -16.96
CA ARG A 547 -2.70 -42.88 -15.50
C ARG A 547 -3.73 -41.89 -14.95
N GLN A 548 -4.68 -42.40 -14.16
CA GLN A 548 -5.57 -41.55 -13.37
C GLN A 548 -4.80 -40.94 -12.19
N VAL A 549 -5.06 -39.65 -11.91
CA VAL A 549 -4.53 -38.92 -10.76
C VAL A 549 -5.70 -38.34 -9.97
N ALA A 550 -5.53 -38.13 -8.66
CA ALA A 550 -6.60 -37.63 -7.79
C ALA A 550 -6.83 -36.12 -7.95
N SER A 551 -5.75 -35.36 -8.15
CA SER A 551 -5.86 -33.94 -8.46
C SER A 551 -4.66 -33.41 -9.25
N LEU A 552 -4.95 -32.44 -10.11
CA LEU A 552 -4.01 -31.72 -10.96
C LEU A 552 -4.12 -30.23 -10.66
N LYS A 553 -2.99 -29.56 -10.44
CA LYS A 553 -2.94 -28.11 -10.23
C LYS A 553 -2.64 -27.43 -11.57
N LEU A 554 -3.53 -26.54 -12.03
CA LEU A 554 -3.45 -25.86 -13.33
C LEU A 554 -2.62 -24.57 -13.28
N ASN A 555 -2.59 -23.92 -12.13
CA ASN A 555 -1.76 -22.78 -11.80
C ASN A 555 -1.68 -22.67 -10.28
N ASP A 556 -1.04 -21.63 -9.75
CA ASP A 556 -0.89 -21.39 -8.31
C ASP A 556 -2.22 -21.41 -7.54
N LYS A 557 -3.33 -21.08 -8.20
CA LYS A 557 -4.66 -20.89 -7.60
C LYS A 557 -5.68 -21.99 -7.92
N GLU A 558 -5.56 -22.64 -9.07
CA GLU A 558 -6.58 -23.56 -9.59
C GLU A 558 -6.14 -25.01 -9.52
N SER A 559 -7.05 -25.88 -9.09
CA SER A 559 -6.85 -27.33 -9.10
C SER A 559 -8.07 -28.04 -9.65
N ILE A 560 -7.84 -28.96 -10.59
CA ILE A 560 -8.81 -29.95 -11.03
C ILE A 560 -8.73 -31.14 -10.07
N LYS A 561 -9.88 -31.56 -9.56
CA LYS A 561 -10.04 -32.79 -8.78
C LYS A 561 -11.37 -33.43 -9.15
N LYS A 562 -11.65 -34.61 -8.60
CA LYS A 562 -12.98 -35.23 -8.76
C LYS A 562 -14.07 -34.26 -8.31
N GLY A 563 -15.09 -34.05 -9.16
CA GLY A 563 -16.17 -33.08 -8.95
C GLY A 563 -15.86 -31.66 -9.47
N SER A 564 -14.67 -31.40 -10.02
CA SER A 564 -14.38 -30.13 -10.70
C SER A 564 -15.05 -30.07 -12.07
N PHE A 565 -15.63 -28.92 -12.41
CA PHE A 565 -16.12 -28.63 -13.75
C PHE A 565 -15.09 -27.78 -14.49
N ILE A 566 -14.76 -28.17 -15.72
CA ILE A 566 -13.85 -27.40 -16.59
C ILE A 566 -14.68 -26.85 -17.74
N LEU A 567 -14.69 -25.53 -17.90
CA LEU A 567 -15.30 -24.90 -19.07
C LEU A 567 -14.30 -24.97 -20.23
N VAL A 568 -14.55 -25.88 -21.18
CA VAL A 568 -13.64 -26.14 -22.30
C VAL A 568 -13.85 -25.17 -23.47
N SER A 569 -14.97 -24.42 -23.52
CA SER A 569 -15.23 -23.39 -24.54
C SER A 569 -16.43 -22.49 -24.19
N LEU A 570 -16.35 -21.22 -24.57
CA LEU A 570 -17.52 -20.39 -24.89
C LEU A 570 -17.74 -20.46 -26.42
N PRO A 571 -18.99 -20.47 -26.92
CA PRO A 571 -19.25 -20.55 -28.35
C PRO A 571 -18.92 -19.22 -29.04
N SER A 572 -17.71 -19.08 -29.54
CA SER A 572 -17.37 -18.16 -30.62
C SER A 572 -16.31 -18.79 -31.53
N SER A 573 -16.79 -19.26 -32.69
CA SER A 573 -16.06 -19.57 -33.93
C SER A 573 -14.80 -20.45 -33.83
N ASN A 574 -14.99 -21.75 -34.12
CA ASN A 574 -14.05 -22.68 -34.75
C ASN A 574 -12.61 -22.75 -34.21
N MET A 575 -12.38 -23.57 -33.19
CA MET A 575 -11.21 -24.47 -33.12
C MET A 575 -11.57 -25.70 -32.28
N ASN A 576 -11.45 -26.88 -32.89
CA ASN A 576 -11.79 -28.18 -32.30
C ASN A 576 -10.74 -28.62 -31.28
N LEU A 577 -11.19 -29.01 -30.08
CA LEU A 577 -10.62 -30.12 -29.30
C LEU A 577 -11.74 -30.79 -28.50
N THR A 578 -11.77 -32.12 -28.58
CA THR A 578 -12.93 -33.01 -28.47
C THR A 578 -13.43 -33.17 -27.03
N LYS A 579 -14.76 -33.09 -26.84
CA LYS A 579 -15.49 -33.26 -25.59
C LYS A 579 -16.16 -34.64 -25.57
N PHE A 580 -15.98 -35.41 -24.50
CA PHE A 580 -16.97 -36.42 -24.10
C PHE A 580 -17.73 -35.84 -22.91
N THR A 581 -18.96 -35.45 -23.16
CA THR A 581 -19.97 -35.25 -22.12
C THR A 581 -21.15 -36.10 -22.51
N GLU A 582 -21.63 -36.92 -21.58
CA GLU A 582 -23.06 -37.19 -21.46
C GLU A 582 -23.39 -37.72 -20.05
N PRO A 583 -24.67 -37.73 -19.66
CA PRO A 583 -25.19 -36.79 -18.68
C PRO A 583 -25.59 -37.51 -17.40
N ASN A 584 -25.41 -36.88 -16.25
CA ASN A 584 -26.34 -36.93 -15.12
C ASN A 584 -25.72 -36.12 -13.99
N PHE A 585 -26.28 -34.92 -13.80
CA PHE A 585 -26.19 -34.22 -12.54
C PHE A 585 -26.87 -35.08 -11.47
N HIS A 586 -26.11 -35.59 -10.51
CA HIS A 586 -26.57 -35.73 -9.14
C HIS A 586 -25.40 -35.43 -8.20
N LEU A 587 -25.74 -34.72 -7.12
CA LEU A 587 -24.92 -34.07 -6.10
C LEU A 587 -23.61 -34.76 -5.71
#